data_AF-A0A0R3QEI4-F1
#
_entry.id   AF-A0A0R3QEI4-F1
#
_cell.length_a   1.000
_cell.length_b   1.000
_cell.length_c   1.000
_cell.angle_alpha   90.00
_cell.angle_beta   90.00
_cell.angle_gamma   90.00
#
_symmetry.space_group_name_H-M   'P 1'
#
loop_
_entity.id
_entity.type
_entity.pdbx_description
1 polymer ?
#
loop_
_entity_poly.entity_id
_entity_poly.type
_entity_poly.pdbx_seq_one_letter_code
_entity_poly.pdbx_strand_id
1 'polypeptide(L)'
;MEYASGGELYDYVSTFGSLPEPEARRIFRQITSAILYCHKHKVAHRDLKLENILLDADNNAKIADFGLSNYFSDKTLLNTFCGSPLYASPEIINGTPYRGPEVDCWSLGILLYTLVYGSMPFDGRDFNRMVRQIKRGAYFEPDTPSTASMLIRNMLRVNPERRADIDEIASHWWLNLDENMPVIQELPENQVLNRLIL
;
A
#
# COMPACT_ATOMS: atom_id res chain seq x y z
N MET A 1 3.46 23.45 -4.37
CA MET A 1 2.47 22.35 -4.44
C MET A 1 2.06 22.22 -5.88
N GLU A 2 2.55 21.17 -6.54
CA GLU A 2 2.17 20.83 -7.90
C GLU A 2 0.72 20.33 -7.87
N TYR A 3 -0.17 20.92 -8.67
CA TYR A 3 -1.59 20.56 -8.68
C TYR A 3 -1.75 19.19 -9.34
N ALA A 4 -2.09 18.16 -8.57
CA ALA A 4 -2.44 16.84 -9.09
C ALA A 4 -3.83 16.91 -9.74
N SER A 5 -3.87 17.22 -11.04
CA SER A 5 -5.10 17.50 -11.78
C SER A 5 -5.99 16.28 -12.04
N GLY A 6 -5.46 15.06 -11.87
CA GLY A 6 -6.16 13.80 -12.12
C GLY A 6 -7.06 13.34 -10.97
N GLY A 7 -7.09 14.07 -9.85
CA GLY A 7 -7.91 13.73 -8.68
C GLY A 7 -7.33 12.61 -7.83
N GLU A 8 -8.15 12.02 -6.98
CA GLU A 8 -7.77 10.94 -6.08
C GLU A 8 -7.85 9.59 -6.80
N LEU A 9 -6.93 8.66 -6.46
CA LEU A 9 -6.98 7.28 -6.95
C LEU A 9 -8.27 6.57 -6.52
N TYR A 10 -8.89 7.01 -5.41
CA TYR A 10 -10.20 6.54 -4.98
C TYR A 10 -11.28 6.80 -6.04
N ASP A 11 -11.36 8.03 -6.57
CA ASP A 11 -12.33 8.40 -7.60
C ASP A 11 -12.09 7.62 -8.89
N TYR A 12 -10.81 7.41 -9.23
CA TYR A 12 -10.41 6.62 -10.38
C TYR A 12 -10.93 5.17 -10.30
N VAL A 13 -10.65 4.48 -9.19
CA VAL A 13 -11.12 3.09 -8.97
C VAL A 13 -12.65 3.04 -8.83
N SER A 14 -13.28 4.03 -8.20
CA SER A 14 -14.74 4.09 -8.07
C SER A 14 -15.44 4.24 -9.42
N THR A 15 -14.79 4.90 -10.38
CA THR A 15 -15.33 5.12 -11.74
C THR A 15 -15.14 3.89 -12.63
N PHE A 16 -13.94 3.28 -12.62
CA PHE A 16 -13.57 2.20 -13.55
C PHE A 16 -13.76 0.79 -12.97
N GLY A 17 -13.92 0.66 -11.65
CA GLY A 17 -13.92 -0.62 -10.95
C GLY A 17 -12.51 -1.21 -10.83
N SER A 18 -12.39 -2.53 -10.94
CA SER A 18 -11.09 -3.21 -10.98
C SER A 18 -10.27 -2.75 -12.20
N LEU A 19 -9.01 -2.43 -11.99
CA LEU A 19 -8.12 -2.00 -13.05
C LEU A 19 -7.49 -3.20 -13.79
N PRO A 20 -7.22 -3.08 -15.09
CA PRO A 20 -6.39 -4.04 -15.81
C PRO A 20 -5.01 -4.17 -15.14
N GLU A 21 -4.48 -5.39 -15.05
CA GLU A 21 -3.23 -5.63 -14.33
C GLU A 21 -2.03 -4.77 -14.79
N PRO A 22 -1.81 -4.48 -16.09
CA PRO A 22 -0.74 -3.58 -16.51
C PRO A 22 -0.84 -2.18 -15.89
N GLU A 23 -2.06 -1.66 -15.77
CA GLU A 23 -2.31 -0.35 -15.18
C GLU A 23 -2.18 -0.37 -13.66
N ALA A 24 -2.81 -1.35 -13.00
CA ALA A 24 -2.66 -1.57 -11.56
C ALA A 24 -1.18 -1.71 -11.18
N ARG A 25 -0.39 -2.46 -11.97
CA ARG A 25 1.05 -2.63 -11.79
C ARG A 25 1.80 -1.32 -11.92
N ARG A 26 1.53 -0.52 -12.96
CA ARG A 26 2.20 0.79 -13.16
C ARG A 26 1.98 1.72 -11.97
N ILE A 27 0.72 1.87 -11.53
CA ILE A 27 0.35 2.70 -10.39
C ILE A 27 0.97 2.16 -9.11
N PHE A 28 0.84 0.86 -8.85
CA PHE A 28 1.37 0.26 -7.62
C PHE A 28 2.90 0.32 -7.56
N ARG A 29 3.62 0.17 -8.67
CA ARG A 29 5.08 0.36 -8.73
C ARG A 29 5.49 1.75 -8.27
N GLN A 30 4.77 2.79 -8.69
CA GLN A 30 5.05 4.19 -8.29
C GLN A 30 4.83 4.38 -6.79
N ILE A 31 3.73 3.85 -6.25
CA ILE A 31 3.43 3.88 -4.81
C ILE A 31 4.50 3.12 -4.02
N THR A 32 4.85 1.89 -4.43
CA THR A 32 5.91 1.09 -3.80
C THR A 32 7.25 1.80 -3.82
N SER A 33 7.61 2.46 -4.93
CA SER A 33 8.86 3.22 -5.04
C SER A 33 8.93 4.38 -4.03
N ALA A 34 7.84 5.12 -3.87
CA ALA A 34 7.77 6.19 -2.87
C ALA A 34 7.87 5.66 -1.43
N ILE A 35 7.16 4.57 -1.11
CA ILE A 35 7.22 3.97 0.24
C ILE A 35 8.58 3.36 0.54
N LEU A 36 9.21 2.71 -0.44
CA LEU A 36 10.58 2.22 -0.31
C LEU A 36 11.53 3.37 0.07
N TYR A 37 11.41 4.50 -0.61
CA TYR A 37 12.20 5.69 -0.29
C TYR A 37 11.93 6.20 1.12
N CYS A 38 10.66 6.33 1.53
CA CYS A 38 10.30 6.74 2.89
C CYS A 38 10.91 5.80 3.94
N HIS A 39 10.78 4.49 3.75
CA HIS A 39 11.30 3.48 4.67
C HIS A 39 12.83 3.50 4.75
N LYS A 40 13.52 3.69 3.62
CA LYS A 40 14.99 3.89 3.60
C LYS A 40 15.42 5.12 4.41
N HIS A 41 14.59 6.17 4.42
CA HIS A 41 14.80 7.39 5.20
C HIS A 41 14.17 7.34 6.61
N LYS A 42 13.83 6.14 7.09
CA LYS A 42 13.28 5.89 8.43
C LYS A 42 11.96 6.61 8.70
N VAL A 43 11.14 6.83 7.67
CA VAL A 43 9.79 7.41 7.76
C VAL A 43 8.75 6.35 7.42
N ALA A 44 7.82 6.09 8.34
CA ALA A 44 6.62 5.29 8.07
C ALA A 44 5.44 6.23 7.84
N HIS A 45 4.60 5.94 6.83
CA HIS A 45 3.47 6.79 6.46
C HIS A 45 2.28 6.63 7.40
N ARG A 46 1.91 5.39 7.73
CA ARG A 46 0.86 4.99 8.68
C ARG A 46 -0.58 5.39 8.35
N ASP A 47 -0.85 5.84 7.12
CA ASP A 47 -2.22 6.09 6.61
C ASP A 47 -2.26 5.95 5.07
N LEU A 48 -1.69 4.86 4.55
CA LEU A 48 -1.77 4.57 3.13
C LEU A 48 -3.19 4.09 2.78
N LYS A 49 -3.83 4.84 1.89
CA LYS A 49 -5.18 4.60 1.39
C LYS A 49 -5.35 5.26 0.03
N LEU A 50 -6.36 4.86 -0.75
CA LEU A 50 -6.56 5.37 -2.10
C LEU A 50 -6.77 6.89 -2.14
N GLU A 51 -7.41 7.45 -1.12
CA GLU A 51 -7.68 8.88 -0.94
C GLU A 51 -6.40 9.71 -0.75
N ASN A 52 -5.34 9.09 -0.21
CA ASN A 52 -4.03 9.73 -0.03
C ASN A 52 -3.10 9.52 -1.23
N ILE A 53 -3.59 8.93 -2.32
CA ILE A 53 -2.85 8.81 -3.59
C ILE A 53 -3.51 9.70 -4.62
N LEU A 54 -2.81 10.73 -5.08
CA LEU A 54 -3.28 11.61 -6.14
C LEU A 54 -2.74 11.18 -7.49
N LEU A 55 -3.47 11.52 -8.55
CA LEU A 55 -3.08 11.28 -9.93
C LEU A 55 -2.73 12.59 -10.64
N ASP A 56 -1.64 12.60 -11.39
CA ASP A 56 -1.34 13.70 -12.32
C ASP A 56 -2.10 13.55 -13.66
N ALA A 57 -1.86 14.45 -14.61
CA ALA A 57 -2.53 14.44 -15.92
C ALA A 57 -2.26 13.18 -16.77
N ASP A 58 -1.17 12.45 -16.48
CA ASP A 58 -0.77 11.21 -17.15
C ASP A 58 -1.12 9.97 -16.29
N ASN A 59 -1.98 10.14 -15.29
CA ASN A 59 -2.36 9.12 -14.31
C ASN A 59 -1.16 8.54 -13.55
N ASN A 60 -0.08 9.29 -13.31
CA ASN A 60 0.97 8.85 -12.39
C ASN A 60 0.56 9.11 -10.94
N ALA A 61 0.85 8.14 -10.08
CA ALA A 61 0.57 8.21 -8.66
C ALA A 61 1.56 9.10 -7.91
N LYS A 62 1.01 9.98 -7.07
CA LYS A 62 1.74 10.79 -6.10
C LYS A 62 1.15 10.56 -4.71
N ILE A 63 1.99 10.27 -3.73
CA ILE A 63 1.56 10.12 -2.35
C ILE A 63 1.37 11.51 -1.74
N ALA A 64 0.20 11.72 -1.15
CA ALA A 64 -0.17 12.90 -0.41
C ALA A 64 -0.37 12.57 1.08
N ASP A 65 -0.49 13.61 1.90
CA ASP A 65 -0.80 13.58 3.33
C ASP A 65 0.11 12.72 4.22
N PHE A 66 1.25 13.31 4.57
CA PHE A 66 2.17 12.79 5.58
C PHE A 66 1.80 13.23 7.02
N GLY A 67 0.58 13.74 7.26
CA GLY A 67 0.15 14.28 8.56
C GLY A 67 0.15 13.25 9.69
N LEU A 68 0.04 11.96 9.35
CA LEU A 68 0.16 10.83 10.28
C LEU A 68 1.50 10.09 10.16
N SER A 69 2.44 10.56 9.34
CA SER A 69 3.76 9.94 9.22
C SER A 69 4.57 10.11 10.52
N ASN A 70 5.54 9.22 10.74
CA ASN A 70 6.48 9.38 11.84
C ASN A 70 7.80 8.68 11.54
N TYR A 71 8.84 9.16 12.21
CA TYR A 71 10.12 8.47 12.22
C TYR A 71 10.02 7.19 13.04
N PHE A 72 10.58 6.11 12.49
CA PHE A 72 10.73 4.85 13.20
C PHE A 72 12.19 4.56 13.49
N SER A 73 12.44 3.77 14.52
CA SER A 73 13.79 3.31 14.86
C SER A 73 13.73 1.89 15.40
N ASP A 74 14.85 1.18 15.34
CA ASP A 74 14.91 -0.19 15.85
C ASP A 74 14.78 -0.26 17.39
N LYS A 75 14.91 0.88 18.06
CA LYS A 75 14.93 1.01 19.54
C LYS A 75 13.57 1.37 20.14
N THR A 76 12.64 1.90 19.34
CA THR A 76 11.39 2.48 19.84
C THR A 76 10.21 1.96 19.05
N LEU A 77 9.23 1.40 19.76
CA LEU A 77 7.96 1.01 19.16
C LEU A 77 6.96 2.17 19.22
N LEU A 78 6.14 2.25 18.18
CA LEU A 78 4.97 3.10 18.10
C LEU A 78 3.78 2.37 18.73
N ASN A 79 2.86 3.10 19.36
CA ASN A 79 1.68 2.52 20.03
C ASN A 79 0.38 3.29 19.75
N THR A 80 0.44 4.31 18.89
CA THR A 80 -0.72 5.12 18.54
C THR A 80 -1.57 4.40 17.50
N PHE A 81 -2.87 4.28 17.76
CA PHE A 81 -3.85 3.95 16.74
C PHE A 81 -4.02 5.15 15.82
N CYS A 82 -3.56 5.03 14.58
CA CYS A 82 -3.70 6.05 13.55
C CYS A 82 -4.02 5.38 12.20
N GLY A 83 -4.60 6.16 11.31
CA GLY A 83 -4.99 5.73 9.98
C GLY A 83 -6.41 5.17 9.89
N SER A 84 -6.79 4.80 8.68
CA SER A 84 -8.17 4.44 8.34
C SER A 84 -8.48 2.97 8.68
N PRO A 85 -9.59 2.65 9.38
CA PRO A 85 -9.88 1.28 9.87
C PRO A 85 -9.89 0.18 8.81
N LEU A 86 -10.25 0.53 7.58
CA LEU A 86 -10.29 -0.38 6.43
C LEU A 86 -8.92 -0.82 5.92
N TYR A 87 -7.88 -0.03 6.21
CA TYR A 87 -6.48 -0.27 5.83
C TYR A 87 -5.63 -0.71 7.03
N ALA A 88 -6.20 -0.69 8.24
CA ALA A 88 -5.48 -0.97 9.46
C ALA A 88 -5.03 -2.44 9.56
N SER A 89 -3.78 -2.63 9.98
CA SER A 89 -3.19 -3.96 10.21
C SER A 89 -3.69 -4.62 11.50
N PRO A 90 -3.50 -5.94 11.68
CA PRO A 90 -3.95 -6.65 12.87
C PRO A 90 -3.38 -6.08 14.17
N GLU A 91 -2.12 -5.68 14.19
CA GLU A 91 -1.47 -5.07 15.34
C GLU A 91 -2.06 -3.70 15.69
N ILE A 92 -2.43 -2.88 14.69
CA ILE A 92 -3.14 -1.62 14.91
C ILE A 92 -4.52 -1.88 15.52
N ILE A 93 -5.30 -2.81 14.94
CA ILE A 93 -6.62 -3.20 15.46
C ILE A 93 -6.54 -3.79 16.87
N ASN A 94 -5.43 -4.44 17.23
CA ASN A 94 -5.19 -5.00 18.56
C ASN A 94 -4.60 -3.99 19.56
N GLY A 95 -4.24 -2.78 19.14
CA GLY A 95 -3.50 -1.83 19.97
C GLY A 95 -2.14 -2.35 20.41
N THR A 96 -1.53 -3.24 19.62
CA THR A 96 -0.22 -3.82 19.90
C THR A 96 0.87 -2.86 19.40
N PRO A 97 1.92 -2.60 20.20
CA PRO A 97 3.04 -1.79 19.74
C PRO A 97 3.69 -2.36 18.47
N TYR A 98 4.10 -1.48 17.56
CA TYR A 98 4.58 -1.82 16.21
C TYR A 98 5.80 -0.95 15.83
N ARG A 99 6.56 -1.36 14.82
CA ARG A 99 7.76 -0.64 14.35
C ARG A 99 7.41 0.49 13.39
N GLY A 100 6.48 0.26 12.47
CA GLY A 100 6.00 1.25 11.49
C GLY A 100 5.96 0.68 10.07
N PRO A 101 7.10 0.28 9.48
CA PRO A 101 7.14 -0.21 8.10
C PRO A 101 6.16 -1.35 7.78
N GLU A 102 5.97 -2.27 8.72
CA GLU A 102 5.10 -3.42 8.55
C GLU A 102 3.63 -3.03 8.43
N VAL A 103 3.20 -1.92 9.04
CA VAL A 103 1.81 -1.44 8.95
C VAL A 103 1.54 -0.79 7.58
N ASP A 104 2.56 -0.15 7.00
CA ASP A 104 2.49 0.37 5.64
C ASP A 104 2.42 -0.78 4.63
N CYS A 105 3.23 -1.84 4.79
CA CYS A 105 3.20 -3.01 3.92
C CYS A 105 1.84 -3.72 3.94
N TRP A 106 1.18 -3.80 5.10
CA TRP A 106 -0.19 -4.31 5.17
C TRP A 106 -1.15 -3.43 4.36
N SER A 107 -1.08 -2.11 4.55
CA SER A 107 -1.93 -1.14 3.85
C SER A 107 -1.72 -1.19 2.33
N LEU A 108 -0.49 -1.39 1.86
CA LEU A 108 -0.16 -1.67 0.46
C LEU A 108 -0.83 -2.97 -0.05
N GLY A 109 -0.93 -4.01 0.78
CA GLY A 109 -1.67 -5.23 0.48
C GLY A 109 -3.16 -4.96 0.22
N ILE A 110 -3.78 -4.15 1.07
CA ILE A 110 -5.17 -3.71 0.90
C ILE A 110 -5.34 -2.91 -0.39
N LEU A 111 -4.44 -1.95 -0.61
CA LEU A 111 -4.44 -1.09 -1.80
C LEU A 111 -4.34 -1.93 -3.08
N LEU A 112 -3.35 -2.83 -3.19
CA LEU A 112 -3.18 -3.68 -4.37
C LEU A 112 -4.40 -4.57 -4.61
N TYR A 113 -4.94 -5.17 -3.54
CA TYR A 113 -6.15 -5.97 -3.62
C TYR A 113 -7.29 -5.15 -4.24
N THR A 114 -7.50 -3.93 -3.75
CA THR A 114 -8.58 -3.06 -4.25
C THR A 114 -8.36 -2.62 -5.69
N LEU A 115 -7.12 -2.38 -6.13
CA LEU A 115 -6.83 -2.09 -7.53
C LEU A 115 -7.22 -3.24 -8.45
N VAL A 116 -6.86 -4.49 -8.11
CA VAL A 116 -7.05 -5.64 -9.02
C VAL A 116 -8.42 -6.31 -8.90
N TYR A 117 -9.10 -6.17 -7.76
CA TYR A 117 -10.42 -6.78 -7.52
C TYR A 117 -11.56 -5.76 -7.42
N GLY A 118 -11.28 -4.46 -7.45
CA GLY A 118 -12.30 -3.39 -7.43
C GLY A 118 -13.13 -3.35 -6.14
N SER A 119 -12.68 -4.02 -5.08
CA SER A 119 -13.41 -4.14 -3.82
C SER A 119 -12.45 -4.22 -2.63
N MET A 120 -12.96 -4.03 -1.42
CA MET A 120 -12.17 -4.19 -0.20
C MET A 120 -12.00 -5.67 0.16
N PRO A 121 -10.83 -6.09 0.68
CA PRO A 121 -10.60 -7.48 1.09
C PRO A 121 -11.40 -7.88 2.33
N PHE A 122 -11.78 -6.91 3.16
CA PHE A 122 -12.53 -7.11 4.41
C PHE A 122 -13.86 -6.35 4.39
N ASP A 123 -14.89 -6.89 5.05
CA ASP A 123 -16.24 -6.34 5.03
C ASP A 123 -16.39 -5.17 6.00
N GLY A 124 -16.29 -3.95 5.49
CA GLY A 124 -16.42 -2.71 6.25
C GLY A 124 -17.81 -2.41 6.82
N ARG A 125 -18.86 -3.14 6.44
CA ARG A 125 -20.25 -2.85 6.86
C ARG A 125 -20.54 -3.27 8.29
N ASP A 126 -19.79 -4.26 8.81
CA ASP A 126 -19.86 -4.72 10.20
C ASP A 126 -18.45 -4.69 10.78
N PHE A 127 -18.20 -3.73 11.66
CA PHE A 127 -16.90 -3.54 12.31
C PHE A 127 -16.43 -4.81 13.04
N ASN A 128 -17.31 -5.53 13.75
CA ASN A 128 -16.94 -6.75 14.46
C ASN A 128 -16.61 -7.91 13.50
N ARG A 129 -17.28 -7.97 12.34
CA ARG A 129 -16.93 -8.92 11.28
C ARG A 129 -15.58 -8.57 10.66
N MET A 130 -15.37 -7.31 10.28
CA MET A 130 -14.11 -6.81 9.72
C MET A 130 -12.93 -7.14 10.63
N VAL A 131 -13.04 -6.80 11.92
CA VAL A 131 -12.03 -7.09 12.94
C VAL A 131 -11.70 -8.58 13.01
N ARG A 132 -12.72 -9.46 12.97
CA ARG A 132 -12.51 -10.92 12.95
C ARG A 132 -11.80 -11.40 11.69
N GLN A 133 -12.11 -10.81 10.53
CA GLN A 133 -11.44 -11.16 9.28
C GLN A 133 -9.98 -10.71 9.29
N ILE A 134 -9.71 -9.46 9.67
CA ILE A 134 -8.35 -8.90 9.78
C ILE A 134 -7.49 -9.76 10.71
N LYS A 135 -7.99 -10.06 11.91
CA LYS A 135 -7.26 -10.89 12.89
C LYS A 135 -6.95 -12.31 12.41
N ARG A 136 -7.71 -12.82 11.43
CA ARG A 136 -7.50 -14.15 10.84
C ARG A 136 -6.81 -14.11 9.48
N GLY A 137 -6.59 -12.93 8.90
CA GLY A 137 -6.15 -12.79 7.50
C GLY A 137 -7.17 -13.38 6.52
N ALA A 138 -8.45 -13.40 6.88
CA ALA A 138 -9.51 -14.09 6.14
C ALA A 138 -10.23 -13.13 5.18
N TYR A 139 -9.52 -12.74 4.12
CA TYR A 139 -10.09 -12.00 3.00
C TYR A 139 -10.64 -12.96 1.93
N PHE A 140 -11.52 -12.45 1.07
CA PHE A 140 -12.05 -13.23 -0.05
C PHE A 140 -11.06 -13.24 -1.21
N GLU A 141 -10.78 -14.40 -1.78
CA GLU A 141 -9.99 -14.51 -3.00
C GLU A 141 -10.84 -15.22 -4.05
N PRO A 142 -11.02 -14.66 -5.26
CA PRO A 142 -11.82 -15.30 -6.30
C PRO A 142 -11.23 -16.64 -6.76
N ASP A 143 -12.09 -17.54 -7.25
CA ASP A 143 -11.68 -18.85 -7.80
C ASP A 143 -10.65 -18.73 -8.93
N THR A 144 -10.75 -17.63 -9.70
CA THR A 144 -9.74 -17.23 -10.69
C THR A 144 -8.92 -16.08 -10.11
N PRO A 145 -7.78 -16.36 -9.47
CA PRO A 145 -6.97 -15.34 -8.83
C PRO A 145 -6.27 -14.44 -9.87
N SER A 146 -6.12 -13.16 -9.54
CA SER A 146 -5.21 -12.27 -10.27
C SER A 146 -3.77 -12.79 -10.18
N THR A 147 -2.92 -12.49 -11.17
CA THR A 147 -1.50 -12.84 -11.10
C THR A 147 -0.76 -12.08 -9.98
N ALA A 148 -1.35 -11.01 -9.46
CA ALA A 148 -0.89 -10.26 -8.28
C ALA A 148 -1.12 -11.00 -6.94
N SER A 149 -1.93 -12.06 -6.93
CA SER A 149 -2.43 -12.68 -5.69
C SER A 149 -1.33 -13.18 -4.76
N MET A 150 -0.22 -13.69 -5.29
CA MET A 150 0.91 -14.11 -4.45
C MET A 150 1.51 -12.93 -3.67
N LEU A 151 1.67 -11.78 -4.33
CA LEU A 151 2.18 -10.57 -3.69
C LEU A 151 1.21 -10.06 -2.62
N ILE A 152 -0.09 -10.04 -2.91
CA ILE A 152 -1.14 -9.69 -1.95
C ILE A 152 -1.08 -10.60 -0.72
N ARG A 153 -1.01 -11.93 -0.91
CA ARG A 153 -0.91 -12.90 0.19
C ARG A 153 0.31 -12.65 1.07
N ASN A 154 1.44 -12.27 0.47
CA ASN A 154 2.66 -11.97 1.22
C ASN A 154 2.55 -10.69 2.06
N MET A 155 1.86 -9.66 1.56
CA MET A 155 1.57 -8.42 2.29
C MET A 155 0.48 -8.57 3.37
N LEU A 156 -0.51 -9.44 3.15
CA LEU A 156 -1.64 -9.66 4.07
C LEU A 156 -1.41 -10.80 5.08
N ARG A 157 -0.14 -11.09 5.41
CA ARG A 157 0.19 -12.02 6.50
C ARG A 157 -0.07 -11.35 7.86
N VAL A 158 -0.84 -12.04 8.69
CA VAL A 158 -1.23 -11.55 10.03
C VAL A 158 -0.01 -11.36 10.93
N ASN A 159 0.92 -12.30 10.92
CA ASN A 159 2.17 -12.18 11.66
C ASN A 159 3.10 -11.18 10.95
N PRO A 160 3.43 -10.03 11.55
CA PRO A 160 4.28 -9.02 10.92
C PRO A 160 5.68 -9.55 10.58
N GLU A 161 6.24 -10.47 11.37
CA GLU A 161 7.57 -11.07 11.13
C GLU A 161 7.60 -12.02 9.92
N ARG A 162 6.43 -12.41 9.41
CA ARG A 162 6.32 -13.20 8.18
C ARG A 162 5.81 -12.37 7.01
N ARG A 163 5.37 -11.14 7.26
CA ARG A 163 4.79 -10.23 6.28
C ARG A 163 5.90 -9.71 5.39
N ALA A 164 5.62 -9.58 4.09
CA ALA A 164 6.62 -9.05 3.18
C ALA A 164 7.02 -7.63 3.58
N ASP A 165 8.32 -7.39 3.68
CA ASP A 165 8.85 -6.04 3.84
C ASP A 165 8.86 -5.28 2.50
N ILE A 166 9.21 -4.00 2.55
CA ILE A 166 9.17 -3.15 1.36
C ILE A 166 10.19 -3.55 0.29
N ASP A 167 11.32 -4.16 0.68
CA ASP A 167 12.35 -4.64 -0.24
C ASP A 167 11.90 -5.92 -0.96
N GLU A 168 11.28 -6.85 -0.23
CA GLU A 168 10.64 -8.04 -0.79
C GLU A 168 9.48 -7.68 -1.73
N ILE A 169 8.66 -6.68 -1.37
CA ILE A 169 7.60 -6.17 -2.25
C ILE A 169 8.22 -5.59 -3.52
N ALA A 170 9.17 -4.66 -3.41
CA ALA A 170 9.79 -3.95 -4.53
C ALA A 170 10.54 -4.88 -5.51
N SER A 171 11.07 -6.01 -5.02
CA SER A 171 11.77 -7.01 -5.83
C SER A 171 10.85 -8.11 -6.40
N HIS A 172 9.58 -8.14 -6.02
CA HIS A 172 8.67 -9.20 -6.44
C HIS A 172 8.47 -9.22 -7.97
N TRP A 173 8.49 -10.43 -8.56
CA TRP A 173 8.41 -10.64 -10.01
C TRP A 173 7.20 -9.95 -10.65
N TRP A 174 6.04 -9.95 -9.98
CA TRP A 174 4.83 -9.33 -10.52
C TRP A 174 4.99 -7.83 -10.78
N LEU A 175 5.75 -7.13 -9.93
CA LEU A 175 6.05 -5.72 -10.14
C LEU A 175 7.10 -5.49 -11.21
N ASN A 176 8.01 -6.43 -11.43
CA ASN A 176 9.12 -6.31 -12.36
C ASN A 176 8.91 -7.12 -13.65
N LEU A 177 7.65 -7.41 -14.00
CA LEU A 177 7.30 -8.21 -15.18
C LEU A 177 7.64 -7.52 -16.51
N ASP A 178 7.74 -6.19 -16.54
CA ASP A 178 8.16 -5.44 -17.72
C ASP A 178 9.68 -5.23 -17.70
N GLU A 179 10.39 -5.96 -18.57
CA GLU A 179 11.86 -5.93 -18.69
C GLU A 179 12.41 -4.55 -19.08
N ASN A 180 11.58 -3.64 -19.60
CA ASN A 180 12.02 -2.31 -20.02
C ASN A 180 11.95 -1.26 -18.89
N MET A 181 11.44 -1.64 -17.72
CA MET A 181 11.39 -0.76 -16.55
C MET A 181 12.53 -1.12 -15.59
N PRO A 182 13.35 -0.15 -15.15
CA PRO A 182 14.38 -0.41 -14.15
C PRO A 182 13.75 -0.98 -12.88
N VAL A 183 14.48 -1.84 -12.17
CA VAL A 183 14.01 -2.37 -10.89
C VAL A 183 13.80 -1.19 -9.94
N ILE A 184 12.74 -1.23 -9.11
CA ILE A 184 12.38 -0.10 -8.23
C ILE A 184 13.58 0.36 -7.38
N GLN A 185 14.44 -0.57 -6.96
CA GLN A 185 15.63 -0.32 -6.15
C GLN A 185 16.73 0.46 -6.89
N GLU A 186 16.71 0.48 -8.21
CA GLU A 186 17.69 1.15 -9.08
C GLU A 186 17.24 2.56 -9.52
N LEU A 187 16.02 2.97 -9.15
CA LEU A 187 15.51 4.29 -9.48
C LEU A 187 16.30 5.37 -8.71
N PRO A 188 16.82 6.41 -9.40
CA PRO A 188 17.60 7.45 -8.75
C PRO A 188 16.70 8.30 -7.82
N GLU A 189 17.20 8.64 -6.63
CA GLU A 189 16.43 9.28 -5.54
C GLU A 189 15.73 10.58 -5.95
N ASN A 190 16.36 11.35 -6.84
CA ASN A 190 15.80 12.60 -7.38
C ASN A 190 14.55 12.40 -8.26
N GLN A 191 14.35 11.21 -8.83
CA GLN A 191 13.11 10.86 -9.54
C GLN A 191 11.99 10.47 -8.58
N VAL A 192 12.31 9.99 -7.38
CA VAL A 192 11.30 9.66 -6.36
C VAL A 192 10.77 10.92 -5.69
N LEU A 193 11.67 11.79 -5.22
CA LEU A 193 11.31 13.03 -4.50
C LEU A 193 10.51 14.02 -5.36
N ASN A 194 10.93 14.26 -6.61
CA ASN A 194 10.31 15.29 -7.46
C ASN A 194 9.06 14.81 -8.21
N ARG A 195 8.73 13.50 -8.17
CA ARG A 195 7.59 12.95 -8.92
C ARG A 195 6.55 12.24 -8.05
N LEU A 196 6.94 11.66 -6.92
CA LEU A 196 6.10 10.67 -6.21
C LEU A 196 5.61 11.11 -4.83
N ILE A 197 6.09 12.24 -4.31
CA ILE A 197 5.71 12.80 -3.01
C ILE A 197 5.34 14.27 -3.23
N LEU A 198 4.16 14.68 -2.79
CA LEU A 198 3.67 16.07 -2.87
C LEU A 198 4.08 16.93 -1.68
#